data_AF-A0A849Q0F6-F1
#
_entry.id   AF-A0A849Q0F6-F1
#
_cell.length_a   1.000
_cell.length_b   1.000
_cell.length_c   1.000
_cell.angle_alpha   90.00
_cell.angle_beta   90.00
_cell.angle_gamma   90.00
#
_symmetry.space_group_name_H-M   'P 1'
#
loop_
_entity.id
_entity.type
_entity.pdbx_description
1 polymer ?
#
loop_
_entity_poly.entity_id
_entity_poly.type
_entity_poly.pdbx_seq_one_letter_code
_entity_poly.pdbx_strand_id
1 'polypeptide(L)'
;MSKLICKKCILDSDIPGITINEESGLCQFCESYTPLSSEEKKKYLGIIEDLFTEHSGKGEYDAIFALSGGKDSSYALYKLKKEYPFLNILAVQFDNAFISDTAIANAKKMCEIVGCDYFKLTMEEKRLCDTFRKAAESTNAYSKFARYRASDICNTCISIIKQKLIEQAIIHKTPFIIFAFTSGQAPNPIIDLQVNFIKWSRNIFEKQLQNFGVEDKDEIFLIKNEIIKSIDKNTTPIMLHPLCLWDYNEDDILKTLADLGWISPKISDSNSTNCLLNSFACHNHIKKYQIHPYAFDIAGLVRSGDMTQEEGLEKLNKELSKPLMEVAAKKLNMELE
;
A
#
# COMPACT_ATOMS: atom_id res chain seq x y z
N MET A 1 -16.70 -23.72 20.56
CA MET A 1 -17.29 -22.47 21.07
C MET A 1 -17.86 -21.72 19.88
N SER A 2 -18.95 -20.97 20.04
CA SER A 2 -19.46 -20.12 18.98
C SER A 2 -18.43 -19.03 18.67
N LYS A 3 -18.17 -18.80 17.38
CA LYS A 3 -17.35 -17.69 16.88
C LYS A 3 -17.83 -16.36 17.47
N LEU A 4 -16.94 -15.61 18.14
CA LEU A 4 -17.24 -14.28 18.66
C LEU A 4 -16.75 -13.22 17.68
N ILE A 5 -17.59 -12.26 17.33
CA ILE A 5 -17.26 -11.14 16.44
C ILE A 5 -17.22 -9.86 17.27
N CYS A 6 -16.19 -9.04 17.07
CA CYS A 6 -16.06 -7.74 17.72
C CYS A 6 -17.25 -6.83 17.39
N LYS A 7 -17.91 -6.26 18.41
CA LYS A 7 -19.08 -5.38 18.23
C LYS A 7 -18.79 -4.08 17.48
N LYS A 8 -17.53 -3.65 17.39
CA LYS A 8 -17.11 -2.37 16.75
C LYS A 8 -16.45 -2.54 15.38
N CYS A 9 -15.91 -3.71 15.06
CA CYS A 9 -15.27 -3.96 13.77
C CYS A 9 -15.71 -5.30 13.20
N ILE A 10 -14.90 -5.95 12.38
CA ILE A 10 -15.22 -7.24 11.75
C ILE A 10 -14.27 -8.38 12.17
N LEU A 11 -13.31 -8.10 13.06
CA LEU A 11 -12.40 -9.13 13.57
C LEU A 11 -13.15 -10.09 14.49
N ASP A 12 -12.78 -11.36 14.42
CA ASP A 12 -13.41 -12.45 15.16
C ASP A 12 -12.39 -13.31 15.92
N SER A 13 -12.89 -14.15 16.83
CA SER A 13 -12.10 -15.04 17.68
C SER A 13 -11.36 -16.16 16.95
N ASP A 14 -11.74 -16.48 15.71
CA ASP A 14 -11.10 -17.55 14.93
C ASP A 14 -9.82 -17.03 14.26
N ILE A 15 -9.71 -15.71 14.04
CA ILE A 15 -8.48 -15.09 13.55
C ILE A 15 -7.39 -15.26 14.63
N PRO A 16 -6.29 -15.99 14.33
CA PRO A 16 -5.19 -16.19 15.26
C PRO A 16 -4.73 -14.87 15.89
N GLY A 17 -4.56 -14.84 17.21
CA GLY A 17 -4.06 -13.66 17.93
C GLY A 17 -5.10 -12.56 18.17
N ILE A 18 -6.36 -12.74 17.78
CA ILE A 18 -7.47 -11.90 18.22
C ILE A 18 -8.05 -12.44 19.51
N THR A 19 -8.28 -11.54 20.47
CA THR A 19 -9.02 -11.84 21.70
C THR A 19 -10.22 -10.92 21.75
N ILE A 20 -11.42 -11.47 21.92
CA ILE A 20 -12.64 -10.70 22.17
C ILE A 20 -12.90 -10.73 23.67
N ASN A 21 -12.97 -9.56 24.29
CA ASN A 21 -13.37 -9.42 25.68
C ASN A 21 -14.87 -9.74 25.79
N GLU A 22 -15.24 -10.70 26.65
CA GLU A 22 -16.63 -11.17 26.78
C GLU A 22 -17.58 -10.11 27.35
N GLU A 23 -17.07 -9.22 28.22
CA GLU A 23 -17.86 -8.17 28.85
C GLU A 23 -18.09 -7.00 27.89
N SER A 24 -17.03 -6.46 27.29
CA SER A 24 -17.13 -5.33 26.36
C SER A 24 -17.65 -5.76 24.98
N GLY A 25 -17.41 -7.02 24.59
CA GLY A 25 -17.64 -7.53 23.23
C GLY A 25 -16.67 -6.94 22.20
N LEU A 26 -15.55 -6.35 22.63
CA LEU A 26 -14.57 -5.69 21.77
C LEU A 26 -13.30 -6.52 21.64
N CYS A 27 -12.66 -6.45 20.47
CA CYS A 27 -11.30 -6.98 20.30
C CYS A 27 -10.26 -6.05 20.94
N GLN A 28 -9.08 -6.58 21.25
CA GLN A 28 -8.00 -5.82 21.91
C GLN A 28 -7.61 -4.54 21.16
N PHE A 29 -7.78 -4.52 19.83
CA PHE A 29 -7.50 -3.35 19.01
C PHE A 29 -8.59 -2.29 19.06
N CYS A 30 -9.85 -2.68 19.28
CA CYS A 30 -10.96 -1.75 19.46
C CYS A 30 -11.01 -1.18 20.88
N GLU A 31 -10.58 -1.96 21.88
CA GLU A 31 -10.46 -1.49 23.26
C GLU A 31 -9.38 -0.41 23.41
N SER A 32 -8.25 -0.56 22.72
CA SER A 32 -7.16 0.41 22.75
C SER A 32 -7.28 1.55 21.72
N TYR A 33 -8.38 1.59 20.95
CA TYR A 33 -8.49 2.54 19.84
C TYR A 33 -9.07 3.88 20.27
N THR A 34 -8.24 4.90 20.12
CA THR A 34 -8.65 6.30 20.18
C THR A 34 -8.60 6.87 18.77
N PRO A 35 -9.74 7.23 18.14
CA PRO A 35 -9.73 7.91 16.85
C PRO A 35 -9.07 9.28 16.99
N LEU A 36 -8.38 9.72 15.94
CA LEU A 36 -7.94 11.10 15.85
C LEU A 36 -9.17 12.02 15.80
N SER A 37 -9.22 13.03 16.67
CA SER A 37 -10.23 14.07 16.61
C SER A 37 -10.12 14.87 15.30
N SER A 38 -11.18 15.58 14.94
CA SER A 38 -11.15 16.50 13.79
C SER A 38 -10.07 17.57 13.95
N GLU A 39 -9.81 18.05 15.18
CA GLU A 39 -8.71 18.97 15.46
C GLU A 39 -7.34 18.31 15.29
N GLU A 40 -7.17 17.07 15.73
CA GLU A 40 -5.91 16.34 15.55
C GLU A 40 -5.61 16.06 14.08
N LYS A 41 -6.62 15.63 13.29
CA LYS A 41 -6.48 15.48 11.84
C LYS A 41 -6.06 16.79 11.18
N LYS A 42 -6.73 17.90 11.52
CA LYS A 42 -6.37 19.25 11.03
C LYS A 42 -4.94 19.65 11.41
N LYS A 43 -4.51 19.33 12.64
CA LYS A 43 -3.14 19.59 13.09
C LYS A 43 -2.12 18.82 12.26
N TYR A 44 -2.34 17.53 12.00
CA TYR A 44 -1.44 16.75 11.14
C TYR A 44 -1.43 17.25 9.69
N LEU A 45 -2.58 17.64 9.15
CA LEU A 45 -2.65 18.26 7.83
C LEU A 45 -1.85 19.57 7.79
N GLY A 46 -2.01 20.44 8.80
CA GLY A 46 -1.22 21.67 8.90
C GLY A 46 0.29 21.41 8.95
N ILE A 47 0.74 20.38 9.66
CA ILE A 47 2.15 19.98 9.65
C ILE A 47 2.61 19.57 8.24
N ILE A 48 1.79 18.82 7.50
CA ILE A 48 2.09 18.43 6.11
C ILE A 48 2.16 19.68 5.20
N GLU A 49 1.25 20.63 5.38
CA GLU A 49 1.21 21.89 4.62
C GLU A 49 2.43 22.78 4.89
N ASP A 50 2.84 22.88 6.16
CA ASP A 50 4.05 23.58 6.58
C ASP A 50 5.28 22.94 5.93
N LEU A 51 5.37 21.60 5.95
CA LEU A 51 6.46 20.87 5.29
C LEU A 51 6.48 21.14 3.78
N PHE A 52 5.34 21.06 3.10
CA PHE A 52 5.26 21.39 1.67
C PHE A 52 5.72 22.81 1.40
N THR A 53 5.31 23.78 2.21
CA THR A 53 5.71 25.18 2.04
C THR A 53 7.21 25.39 2.30
N GLU A 54 7.76 24.72 3.32
CA GLU A 54 9.16 24.88 3.71
C GLU A 54 10.13 24.25 2.70
N HIS A 55 9.80 23.09 2.14
CA HIS A 55 10.77 22.28 1.39
C HIS A 55 10.56 22.24 -0.13
N SER A 56 9.42 22.70 -0.64
CA SER A 56 9.14 22.69 -2.09
C SER A 56 9.89 23.79 -2.86
N GLY A 57 10.06 23.60 -4.17
CA GLY A 57 10.71 24.54 -5.09
C GLY A 57 12.24 24.61 -4.97
N LYS A 58 12.86 23.69 -4.22
CA LYS A 58 14.32 23.66 -3.98
C LYS A 58 15.10 22.72 -4.90
N GLY A 59 14.40 21.86 -5.64
CA GLY A 59 15.00 20.81 -6.48
C GLY A 59 14.20 20.56 -7.75
N GLU A 60 14.53 19.46 -8.43
CA GLU A 60 13.80 19.03 -9.63
C GLU A 60 12.37 18.61 -9.28
N TYR A 61 12.20 17.79 -8.24
CA TYR A 61 10.90 17.33 -7.75
C TYR A 61 10.75 17.60 -6.26
N ASP A 62 9.55 17.99 -5.86
CA ASP A 62 9.14 18.18 -4.47
C ASP A 62 8.65 16.86 -3.86
N ALA A 63 8.00 16.01 -4.67
CA ALA A 63 7.53 14.72 -4.20
C ALA A 63 7.72 13.60 -5.24
N ILE A 64 8.16 12.44 -4.74
CA ILE A 64 8.01 11.16 -5.42
C ILE A 64 6.66 10.57 -5.00
N PHE A 65 5.72 10.44 -5.92
CA PHE A 65 4.36 9.96 -5.62
C PHE A 65 4.19 8.51 -6.08
N ALA A 66 3.77 7.62 -5.17
CA ALA A 66 3.47 6.22 -5.47
C ALA A 66 2.14 6.08 -6.22
N LEU A 67 2.17 6.07 -7.56
CA LEU A 67 0.97 6.01 -8.39
C LEU A 67 0.71 4.60 -8.90
N SER A 68 -0.35 3.94 -8.41
CA SER A 68 -0.71 2.61 -8.90
C SER A 68 -1.66 2.63 -10.10
N GLY A 69 -2.37 3.74 -10.33
CA GLY A 69 -3.46 3.85 -11.31
C GLY A 69 -4.80 3.27 -10.82
N GLY A 70 -4.82 2.70 -9.62
CA GLY A 70 -6.04 2.33 -8.90
C GLY A 70 -6.69 3.53 -8.21
N LYS A 71 -7.94 3.34 -7.78
CA LYS A 71 -8.85 4.35 -7.22
C LYS A 71 -8.16 5.29 -6.23
N ASP A 72 -7.63 4.75 -5.13
CA ASP A 72 -7.10 5.57 -4.03
C ASP A 72 -5.90 6.42 -4.46
N SER A 73 -4.94 5.83 -5.18
CA SER A 73 -3.76 6.57 -5.67
C SER A 73 -4.08 7.62 -6.74
N SER A 74 -5.04 7.34 -7.62
CA SER A 74 -5.49 8.28 -8.64
C SER A 74 -6.19 9.49 -8.01
N TYR A 75 -7.09 9.23 -7.05
CA TYR A 75 -7.78 10.30 -6.32
C TYR A 75 -6.82 11.13 -5.48
N ALA A 76 -5.90 10.47 -4.77
CA ALA A 76 -4.95 11.18 -3.93
C ALA A 76 -4.00 12.08 -4.74
N LEU A 77 -3.55 11.65 -5.92
CA LEU A 77 -2.75 12.50 -6.82
C LEU A 77 -3.55 13.73 -7.28
N TYR A 78 -4.79 13.53 -7.70
CA TYR A 78 -5.68 14.62 -8.12
C TYR A 78 -5.93 15.62 -7.00
N LYS A 79 -6.34 15.14 -5.82
CA LYS A 79 -6.61 15.99 -4.67
C LYS A 79 -5.36 16.77 -4.24
N LEU A 80 -4.21 16.09 -4.16
CA LEU A 80 -2.95 16.71 -3.80
C LEU A 80 -2.58 17.85 -4.75
N LYS A 81 -2.65 17.64 -6.08
CA LYS A 81 -2.34 18.69 -7.05
C LYS A 81 -3.40 19.79 -7.14
N LYS A 82 -4.65 19.49 -6.82
CA LYS A 82 -5.73 20.50 -6.75
C LYS A 82 -5.54 21.43 -5.55
N GLU A 83 -5.16 20.89 -4.39
CA GLU A 83 -4.95 21.65 -3.16
C GLU A 83 -3.59 22.35 -3.12
N TYR A 84 -2.55 21.69 -3.66
CA TYR A 84 -1.18 22.18 -3.68
C TYR A 84 -0.62 22.21 -5.13
N PRO A 85 -1.14 23.10 -5.99
CA PRO A 85 -0.79 23.12 -7.41
C PRO A 85 0.69 23.44 -7.66
N PHE A 86 1.36 24.08 -6.71
CA PHE A 86 2.78 24.42 -6.78
C PHE A 86 3.72 23.21 -6.63
N LEU A 87 3.25 22.06 -6.11
CA LEU A 87 4.09 20.88 -5.96
C LEU A 87 4.51 20.33 -7.34
N ASN A 88 5.81 20.23 -7.57
CA ASN A 88 6.35 19.50 -8.70
C ASN A 88 6.50 18.02 -8.34
N ILE A 89 5.78 17.15 -9.04
CA ILE A 89 5.62 15.74 -8.66
C ILE A 89 6.19 14.83 -9.75
N LEU A 90 7.01 13.87 -9.33
CA LEU A 90 7.31 12.68 -10.13
C LEU A 90 6.41 11.53 -9.68
N ALA A 91 5.39 11.23 -10.46
CA ALA A 91 4.50 10.10 -10.22
C ALA A 91 5.14 8.81 -10.73
N VAL A 92 5.48 7.91 -9.80
CA VAL A 92 6.15 6.65 -10.11
C VAL A 92 5.15 5.49 -10.05
N GLN A 93 4.94 4.82 -11.18
CA GLN A 93 4.16 3.59 -11.26
C GLN A 93 5.08 2.38 -11.38
N PHE A 94 4.99 1.47 -10.41
CA PHE A 94 5.71 0.20 -10.47
C PHE A 94 4.95 -0.82 -11.30
N ASP A 95 5.57 -1.30 -12.38
CA ASP A 95 5.12 -2.46 -13.12
C ASP A 95 5.61 -3.73 -12.42
N ASN A 96 4.74 -4.31 -11.61
CA ASN A 96 5.01 -5.55 -10.92
C ASN A 96 4.85 -6.79 -11.82
N ALA A 97 4.75 -6.64 -13.15
CA ALA A 97 4.40 -7.66 -14.14
C ALA A 97 2.94 -8.16 -14.07
N PHE A 98 2.12 -7.65 -13.14
CA PHE A 98 0.72 -8.02 -12.96
C PHE A 98 -0.19 -6.79 -12.88
N ILE A 99 0.28 -5.63 -13.32
CA ILE A 99 -0.56 -4.43 -13.40
C ILE A 99 -1.47 -4.50 -14.62
N SER A 100 -2.72 -4.07 -14.48
CA SER A 100 -3.64 -4.04 -15.62
C SER A 100 -3.33 -2.90 -16.60
N ASP A 101 -3.60 -3.11 -17.88
CA ASP A 101 -3.49 -2.08 -18.91
C ASP A 101 -4.36 -0.85 -18.60
N THR A 102 -5.55 -1.07 -18.02
CA THR A 102 -6.43 0.03 -17.58
C THR A 102 -5.78 0.85 -16.46
N ALA A 103 -5.11 0.22 -15.50
CA ALA A 103 -4.40 0.95 -14.44
C ALA A 103 -3.20 1.74 -14.99
N ILE A 104 -2.48 1.23 -15.99
CA ILE A 104 -1.44 1.99 -16.70
C ILE A 104 -2.05 3.20 -17.42
N ALA A 105 -3.15 3.00 -18.16
CA ALA A 105 -3.83 4.07 -18.87
C ALA A 105 -4.37 5.15 -17.91
N ASN A 106 -5.00 4.73 -16.81
CA ASN A 106 -5.46 5.63 -15.76
C ASN A 106 -4.32 6.42 -15.14
N ALA A 107 -3.19 5.79 -14.82
CA ALA A 107 -2.05 6.50 -14.24
C ALA A 107 -1.54 7.62 -15.16
N LYS A 108 -1.33 7.32 -16.45
CA LYS A 108 -0.92 8.33 -17.44
C LYS A 108 -1.93 9.46 -17.55
N LYS A 109 -3.22 9.11 -17.70
CA LYS A 109 -4.31 10.09 -17.78
C LYS A 109 -4.37 11.00 -16.55
N MET A 110 -4.23 10.46 -15.35
CA MET A 110 -4.24 11.27 -14.14
C MET A 110 -3.05 12.22 -14.09
N CYS A 111 -1.86 11.79 -14.52
CA CYS A 111 -0.69 12.67 -14.61
C CYS A 111 -0.89 13.80 -15.64
N GLU A 112 -1.50 13.50 -16.79
CA GLU A 112 -1.86 14.50 -17.81
C GLU A 112 -2.86 15.53 -17.26
N ILE A 113 -3.89 15.08 -16.53
CA ILE A 113 -4.93 15.96 -15.95
C ILE A 113 -4.33 16.93 -14.93
N VAL A 114 -3.43 16.45 -14.07
CA VAL A 114 -2.89 17.27 -12.96
C VAL A 114 -1.62 18.03 -13.33
N GLY A 115 -1.03 17.73 -14.49
CA GLY A 115 0.24 18.30 -14.94
C GLY A 115 1.40 17.87 -14.06
N CYS A 116 1.71 16.57 -14.00
CA CYS A 116 2.92 16.05 -13.36
C CYS A 116 3.65 15.02 -14.23
N ASP A 117 4.92 14.77 -13.91
CA ASP A 117 5.73 13.81 -14.64
C ASP A 117 5.35 12.38 -14.27
N TYR A 118 5.34 11.50 -15.27
CA TYR A 118 5.05 10.09 -15.11
C TYR A 118 6.29 9.25 -15.40
N PHE A 119 6.69 8.41 -14.43
CA PHE A 119 7.76 7.45 -14.58
C PHE A 119 7.27 6.03 -14.30
N LYS A 120 7.45 5.14 -15.27
CA LYS A 120 7.14 3.72 -15.12
C LYS A 120 8.39 2.97 -14.67
N LEU A 121 8.42 2.53 -13.42
CA LEU A 121 9.47 1.69 -12.87
C LEU A 121 9.23 0.22 -13.29
N THR A 122 10.16 -0.35 -14.04
CA THR A 122 10.07 -1.73 -14.54
C THR A 122 11.26 -2.57 -14.06
N MET A 123 11.05 -3.88 -13.95
CA MET A 123 12.10 -4.86 -13.66
C MET A 123 11.95 -6.06 -14.58
N GLU A 124 12.94 -6.96 -14.59
CA GLU A 124 12.84 -8.20 -15.35
C GLU A 124 11.67 -9.05 -14.85
N GLU A 125 10.67 -9.27 -15.72
CA GLU A 125 9.45 -10.00 -15.39
C GLU A 125 9.73 -11.38 -14.79
N LYS A 126 10.71 -12.10 -15.35
CA LYS A 126 11.08 -13.44 -14.86
C LYS A 126 11.52 -13.40 -13.40
N ARG A 127 12.35 -12.42 -13.02
CA ARG A 127 12.81 -12.25 -11.64
C ARG A 127 11.67 -11.91 -10.68
N LEU A 128 10.74 -11.05 -11.12
CA LEU A 128 9.56 -10.71 -10.32
C LEU A 128 8.68 -11.96 -10.09
N CYS A 129 8.39 -12.70 -11.16
CA CYS A 129 7.57 -13.91 -11.08
C CYS A 129 8.23 -14.98 -10.21
N ASP A 130 9.54 -15.22 -10.36
CA ASP A 130 10.29 -16.17 -9.53
C ASP A 130 10.30 -15.75 -8.05
N THR A 131 10.41 -14.45 -7.77
CA THR A 131 10.37 -13.90 -6.40
C THR A 131 8.99 -14.05 -5.78
N PHE A 132 7.92 -13.72 -6.51
CA PHE A 132 6.55 -13.87 -6.02
C PHE A 132 6.14 -15.33 -5.85
N ARG A 133 6.61 -16.25 -6.71
CA ARG A 133 6.43 -17.70 -6.52
C ARG A 133 7.03 -18.14 -5.18
N LYS A 134 8.30 -17.82 -4.92
CA LYS A 134 8.98 -18.17 -3.67
C LYS A 134 8.31 -17.56 -2.44
N ALA A 135 7.83 -16.31 -2.55
CA ALA A 135 7.05 -15.68 -1.49
C ALA A 135 5.70 -16.41 -1.25
N ALA A 136 5.04 -16.87 -2.31
CA ALA A 136 3.80 -17.64 -2.24
C ALA A 136 3.99 -19.01 -1.57
N GLU A 137 5.12 -19.67 -1.79
CA GLU A 137 5.47 -20.97 -1.19
C GLU A 137 5.97 -20.83 0.26
N SER A 138 6.52 -19.68 0.63
CA SER A 138 7.07 -19.45 1.97
C SER A 138 5.99 -19.44 3.06
N THR A 139 6.38 -19.87 4.26
CA THR A 139 5.58 -19.78 5.50
C THR A 139 6.26 -18.99 6.63
N ASN A 140 7.43 -18.40 6.37
CA ASN A 140 8.26 -17.71 7.36
C ASN A 140 8.95 -16.43 6.84
N ALA A 141 8.66 -16.00 5.60
CA ALA A 141 9.18 -14.74 5.04
C ALA A 141 8.87 -13.53 5.92
N TYR A 142 7.64 -13.44 6.41
CA TYR A 142 7.11 -12.28 7.12
C TYR A 142 6.68 -12.62 8.54
N SER A 143 6.79 -11.62 9.44
CA SER A 143 6.31 -11.77 10.81
C SER A 143 4.81 -12.01 10.85
N LYS A 144 4.32 -12.61 11.95
CA LYS A 144 2.89 -12.86 12.17
C LYS A 144 2.05 -11.58 11.98
N PHE A 145 2.55 -10.45 12.47
CA PHE A 145 1.88 -9.15 12.34
C PHE A 145 1.85 -8.59 10.91
N ALA A 146 2.92 -8.78 10.12
CA ALA A 146 2.93 -8.36 8.72
C ALA A 146 1.95 -9.20 7.88
N ARG A 147 1.83 -10.50 8.20
CA ARG A 147 0.89 -11.41 7.54
C ARG A 147 -0.58 -11.09 7.83
N TYR A 148 -0.89 -10.49 8.97
CA TYR A 148 -2.26 -10.03 9.26
C TYR A 148 -2.76 -8.89 8.36
N ARG A 149 -1.85 -8.18 7.70
CA ARG A 149 -2.18 -6.96 6.95
C ARG A 149 -1.99 -7.09 5.45
N ALA A 150 -1.29 -8.13 5.01
CA ALA A 150 -1.04 -8.40 3.61
C ALA A 150 -0.53 -9.83 3.41
N SER A 151 -0.75 -10.36 2.21
CA SER A 151 -0.14 -11.62 1.79
C SER A 151 1.39 -11.52 1.72
N ASP A 152 2.09 -12.66 1.73
CA ASP A 152 3.54 -12.67 1.58
C ASP A 152 3.97 -12.04 0.23
N ILE A 153 3.18 -12.29 -0.82
CA ILE A 153 3.35 -11.69 -2.15
C ILE A 153 3.18 -10.16 -2.08
N CYS A 154 2.09 -9.68 -1.50
CA CYS A 154 1.81 -8.23 -1.42
C CYS A 154 2.81 -7.52 -0.51
N ASN A 155 3.24 -8.13 0.60
CA ASN A 155 4.31 -7.63 1.46
C ASN A 155 5.65 -7.53 0.72
N THR A 156 5.95 -8.48 -0.17
CA THR A 156 7.14 -8.44 -1.04
C THR A 156 7.03 -7.30 -2.03
N CYS A 157 5.92 -7.21 -2.76
CA CYS A 157 5.69 -6.18 -3.77
C CYS A 157 5.77 -4.76 -3.19
N ILE A 158 5.11 -4.49 -2.05
CA ILE A 158 5.16 -3.16 -1.43
C ILE A 158 6.53 -2.83 -0.83
N SER A 159 7.28 -3.84 -0.38
CA SER A 159 8.65 -3.64 0.07
C SER A 159 9.57 -3.22 -1.07
N ILE A 160 9.45 -3.85 -2.26
CA ILE A 160 10.17 -3.42 -3.47
C ILE A 160 9.84 -1.96 -3.81
N ILE A 161 8.54 -1.61 -3.85
CA ILE A 161 8.10 -0.24 -4.14
C ILE A 161 8.73 0.73 -3.14
N LYS A 162 8.64 0.46 -1.83
CA LYS A 162 9.22 1.34 -0.80
C LYS A 162 10.71 1.51 -0.97
N GLN A 163 11.47 0.43 -1.21
CA GLN A 163 12.91 0.53 -1.46
C GLN A 163 13.19 1.43 -2.66
N LYS A 164 12.52 1.20 -3.78
CA LYS A 164 12.81 1.93 -5.01
C LYS A 164 12.33 3.38 -4.99
N LEU A 165 11.23 3.71 -4.33
CA LEU A 165 10.82 5.12 -4.16
C LEU A 165 11.75 5.88 -3.21
N ILE A 166 12.27 5.23 -2.17
CA ILE A 166 13.30 5.83 -1.31
C ILE A 166 14.58 6.08 -2.13
N GLU A 167 14.99 5.11 -2.95
CA GLU A 167 16.12 5.26 -3.86
C GLU A 167 15.93 6.45 -4.82
N GLN A 168 14.76 6.58 -5.46
CA GLN A 168 14.44 7.72 -6.34
C GLN A 168 14.48 9.05 -5.58
N ALA A 169 13.90 9.12 -4.38
CA ALA A 169 13.90 10.34 -3.59
C ALA A 169 15.32 10.77 -3.20
N ILE A 170 16.21 9.83 -2.88
CA ILE A 170 17.63 10.15 -2.60
C ILE A 170 18.34 10.63 -3.86
N ILE A 171 18.13 9.98 -5.01
CA ILE A 171 18.77 10.34 -6.30
C ILE A 171 18.37 11.75 -6.73
N HIS A 172 17.07 12.06 -6.68
CA HIS A 172 16.53 13.37 -7.08
C HIS A 172 16.61 14.43 -5.97
N LYS A 173 17.11 14.06 -4.78
CA LYS A 173 17.14 14.91 -3.57
C LYS A 173 15.76 15.49 -3.25
N THR A 174 14.74 14.66 -3.44
CA THR A 174 13.33 15.02 -3.26
C THR A 174 12.93 14.90 -1.79
N PRO A 175 12.32 15.93 -1.19
CA PRO A 175 12.01 15.93 0.24
C PRO A 175 10.88 14.99 0.63
N PHE A 176 9.97 14.65 -0.29
CA PHE A 176 8.78 13.87 0.04
C PHE A 176 8.63 12.58 -0.75
N ILE A 177 8.15 11.53 -0.08
CA ILE A 177 7.62 10.32 -0.71
C ILE A 177 6.16 10.19 -0.28
N ILE A 178 5.23 10.14 -1.22
CA ILE A 178 3.80 10.16 -0.90
C ILE A 178 3.15 8.83 -1.30
N PHE A 179 2.50 8.18 -0.33
CA PHE A 179 1.64 7.02 -0.60
C PHE A 179 0.18 7.36 -0.27
N ALA A 180 -0.73 6.82 -1.07
CA ALA A 180 -2.18 6.94 -0.88
C ALA A 180 -2.72 5.78 -0.02
N PHE A 181 -2.15 5.58 1.17
CA PHE A 181 -2.66 4.58 2.11
C PHE A 181 -3.85 5.13 2.88
N THR A 182 -4.86 4.28 3.07
CA THR A 182 -6.02 4.60 3.91
C THR A 182 -5.67 4.51 5.39
N SER A 183 -6.58 4.96 6.25
CA SER A 183 -6.49 4.85 7.72
C SER A 183 -6.34 3.41 8.21
N GLY A 184 -6.90 2.43 7.49
CA GLY A 184 -6.76 0.99 7.78
C GLY A 184 -5.38 0.43 7.43
N GLN A 185 -4.68 1.01 6.44
CA GLN A 185 -3.40 0.52 5.93
C GLN A 185 -2.20 1.11 6.66
N ALA A 186 -2.23 2.42 6.93
CA ALA A 186 -1.14 3.13 7.59
C ALA A 186 -1.70 4.12 8.63
N PRO A 187 -1.58 3.82 9.94
CA PRO A 187 -2.09 4.71 10.99
C PRO A 187 -1.21 5.95 11.21
N ASN A 188 0.04 5.95 10.71
CA ASN A 188 0.99 7.04 10.88
C ASN A 188 1.02 7.91 9.61
N PRO A 189 0.56 9.17 9.66
CA PRO A 189 0.50 10.03 8.48
C PRO A 189 1.86 10.56 8.02
N ILE A 190 2.84 10.62 8.92
CA ILE A 190 4.17 11.20 8.70
C ILE A 190 5.22 10.25 9.25
N ILE A 191 6.21 9.89 8.43
CA ILE A 191 7.31 9.01 8.79
C ILE A 191 8.62 9.66 8.33
N ASP A 192 9.46 10.07 9.29
CA ASP A 192 10.81 10.56 9.03
C ASP A 192 11.73 9.39 8.62
N LEU A 193 12.26 9.43 7.39
CA LEU A 193 13.15 8.39 6.88
C LEU A 193 14.60 8.72 7.18
N GLN A 194 14.90 8.89 8.47
CA GLN A 194 16.27 9.05 8.92
C GLN A 194 17.17 7.92 8.40
N VAL A 195 18.45 8.20 8.21
CA VAL A 195 19.42 7.25 7.62
C VAL A 195 19.41 5.88 8.31
N ASN A 196 19.26 5.85 9.64
CA ASN A 196 19.20 4.59 10.39
C ASN A 196 17.92 3.79 10.08
N PHE A 197 16.78 4.47 9.92
CA PHE A 197 15.53 3.83 9.53
C PHE A 197 15.61 3.26 8.11
N ILE A 198 16.17 4.01 7.15
CA ILE A 198 16.38 3.52 5.78
C ILE A 198 17.25 2.26 5.77
N LYS A 199 18.39 2.29 6.47
CA LYS A 199 19.29 1.12 6.59
C LYS A 199 18.61 -0.07 7.25
N TRP A 200 17.86 0.17 8.32
CA TRP A 200 17.09 -0.87 9.00
C TRP A 200 16.03 -1.49 8.08
N SER A 201 15.28 -0.66 7.36
CA SER A 201 14.25 -1.10 6.41
C SER A 201 14.86 -1.95 5.29
N ARG A 202 15.97 -1.49 4.69
CA ARG A 202 16.73 -2.26 3.68
C ARG A 202 17.18 -3.61 4.23
N ASN A 203 17.82 -3.63 5.41
CA ASN A 203 18.35 -4.86 6.02
C ASN A 203 17.25 -5.85 6.40
N ILE A 204 16.09 -5.37 6.85
CA ILE A 204 14.93 -6.23 7.11
C ILE A 204 14.46 -6.87 5.81
N PHE A 205 14.29 -6.08 4.74
CA PHE A 205 13.78 -6.62 3.49
C PHE A 205 14.77 -7.60 2.84
N GLU A 206 16.06 -7.33 2.93
CA GLU A 206 17.11 -8.26 2.51
C GLU A 206 17.02 -9.60 3.25
N LYS A 207 16.85 -9.58 4.57
CA LYS A 207 16.64 -10.81 5.36
C LYS A 207 15.35 -11.54 4.98
N GLN A 208 14.28 -10.80 4.71
CA GLN A 208 13.02 -11.39 4.26
C GLN A 208 13.22 -12.13 2.94
N LEU A 209 13.86 -11.50 1.94
CA LEU A 209 14.20 -12.13 0.66
C LEU A 209 15.02 -13.42 0.86
N GLN A 210 16.04 -13.36 1.72
CA GLN A 210 16.87 -14.52 2.06
C GLN A 210 16.09 -15.65 2.72
N ASN A 211 15.12 -15.35 3.59
CA ASN A 211 14.30 -16.36 4.27
C ASN A 211 13.52 -17.26 3.31
N PHE A 212 13.16 -16.75 2.13
CA PHE A 212 12.50 -17.52 1.07
C PHE A 212 13.38 -17.77 -0.15
N GLY A 213 14.71 -17.69 0.03
CA GLY A 213 15.69 -18.13 -0.97
C GLY A 213 15.85 -17.19 -2.16
N VAL A 214 15.66 -15.89 -1.97
CA VAL A 214 15.97 -14.85 -2.96
C VAL A 214 17.20 -14.06 -2.54
N GLU A 215 18.23 -14.07 -3.38
CA GLU A 215 19.45 -13.27 -3.21
C GLU A 215 19.46 -12.12 -4.22
N ASP A 216 19.31 -10.89 -3.74
CA ASP A 216 19.26 -9.67 -4.56
C ASP A 216 20.66 -9.02 -4.69
N LYS A 217 21.63 -9.77 -5.23
CA LYS A 217 23.05 -9.35 -5.27
C LYS A 217 23.32 -8.10 -6.11
N ASP A 218 22.53 -7.90 -7.15
CA ASP A 218 22.60 -6.73 -8.02
C ASP A 218 21.68 -5.58 -7.58
N GLU A 219 21.03 -5.73 -6.41
CA GLU A 219 20.23 -4.70 -5.75
C GLU A 219 19.10 -4.17 -6.65
N ILE A 220 18.49 -5.07 -7.43
CA ILE A 220 17.36 -4.68 -8.29
C ILE A 220 16.12 -4.38 -7.47
N PHE A 221 15.94 -5.05 -6.32
CA PHE A 221 14.83 -4.84 -5.40
C PHE A 221 15.18 -3.90 -4.25
N LEU A 222 16.37 -4.07 -3.65
CA LEU A 222 16.86 -3.29 -2.52
C LEU A 222 17.38 -1.92 -2.96
N ILE A 223 17.37 -0.93 -2.07
CA ILE A 223 18.11 0.32 -2.32
C ILE A 223 19.58 -0.04 -2.51
N LYS A 224 20.21 0.45 -3.57
CA LYS A 224 21.61 0.19 -3.84
C LYS A 224 22.51 0.70 -2.71
N ASN A 225 23.53 -0.08 -2.38
CA ASN A 225 24.49 0.28 -1.33
C ASN A 225 25.25 1.58 -1.65
N GLU A 226 25.50 1.87 -2.93
CA GLU A 226 26.10 3.15 -3.35
C GLU A 226 25.22 4.35 -2.97
N ILE A 227 23.90 4.22 -3.13
CA ILE A 227 22.92 5.24 -2.80
C ILE A 227 22.80 5.41 -1.28
N ILE A 228 22.84 4.31 -0.51
CA ILE A 228 22.87 4.38 0.96
C ILE A 228 24.11 5.14 1.46
N LYS A 229 25.26 4.98 0.79
CA LYS A 229 26.50 5.69 1.14
C LYS A 229 26.48 7.17 0.76
N SER A 230 25.68 7.55 -0.24
CA SER A 230 25.55 8.94 -0.71
C SER A 230 24.51 9.75 0.06
N ILE A 231 23.76 9.15 1.00
CA ILE A 231 22.73 9.88 1.75
C ILE A 231 23.35 11.02 2.55
N ASP A 232 22.90 12.24 2.27
CA ASP A 232 23.12 13.38 3.15
C ASP A 232 22.12 13.32 4.31
N LYS A 233 22.67 13.32 5.53
CA LYS A 233 21.89 13.17 6.77
C LYS A 233 20.95 14.35 7.04
N ASN A 234 21.19 15.49 6.41
CA ASN A 234 20.39 16.70 6.59
C ASN A 234 19.25 16.83 5.58
N THR A 235 19.20 15.95 4.58
CA THR A 235 18.24 16.03 3.46
C THR A 235 17.54 14.70 3.21
N THR A 236 17.34 13.90 4.26
CA THR A 236 16.58 12.65 4.16
C THR A 236 15.11 12.92 3.87
N PRO A 237 14.47 12.12 3.00
CA PRO A 237 13.07 12.32 2.65
C PRO A 237 12.13 12.00 3.82
N ILE A 238 10.94 12.57 3.77
CA ILE A 238 9.84 12.28 4.68
C ILE A 238 8.76 11.51 3.90
N MET A 239 8.30 10.39 4.44
CA MET A 239 7.19 9.64 3.85
C MET A 239 5.87 10.14 4.43
N LEU A 240 4.93 10.49 3.55
CA LEU A 240 3.65 11.11 3.88
C LEU A 240 2.47 10.26 3.37
N HIS A 241 1.43 10.16 4.19
CA HIS A 241 0.18 9.44 3.90
C HIS A 241 -1.04 10.34 4.06
N PRO A 242 -1.22 11.37 3.21
CA PRO A 242 -2.28 12.36 3.41
C PRO A 242 -3.69 11.76 3.33
N LEU A 243 -3.88 10.66 2.57
CA LEU A 243 -5.18 10.01 2.44
C LEU A 243 -5.72 9.44 3.76
N CYS A 244 -4.86 9.09 4.73
CA CYS A 244 -5.33 8.62 6.04
C CYS A 244 -5.87 9.75 6.94
N LEU A 245 -5.65 11.02 6.55
CA LEU A 245 -6.13 12.21 7.26
C LEU A 245 -7.34 12.83 6.58
N TRP A 246 -7.47 12.66 5.27
CA TRP A 246 -8.61 13.15 4.50
C TRP A 246 -9.89 12.37 4.81
N ASP A 247 -11.03 13.04 4.63
CA ASP A 247 -12.31 12.36 4.63
C ASP A 247 -12.35 11.34 3.49
N TYR A 248 -12.72 10.11 3.84
CA TYR A 248 -12.74 8.98 2.93
C TYR A 248 -14.17 8.50 2.72
N ASN A 249 -14.67 8.64 1.50
CA ASN A 249 -15.90 8.03 1.06
C ASN A 249 -15.66 7.41 -0.33
N GLU A 250 -15.84 6.09 -0.44
CA GLU A 250 -15.50 5.36 -1.66
C GLU A 250 -16.35 5.80 -2.87
N ASP A 251 -17.64 6.04 -2.67
CA ASP A 251 -18.56 6.44 -3.74
C ASP A 251 -18.26 7.84 -4.26
N ASP A 252 -17.98 8.80 -3.36
CA ASP A 252 -17.60 10.16 -3.73
C ASP A 252 -16.26 10.18 -4.50
N ILE A 253 -15.31 9.34 -4.08
CA ILE A 253 -14.02 9.15 -4.76
C ILE A 253 -14.26 8.60 -6.17
N LEU A 254 -15.05 7.52 -6.31
CA LEU A 254 -15.34 6.90 -7.59
C LEU A 254 -16.07 7.84 -8.54
N LYS A 255 -17.04 8.62 -8.02
CA LYS A 255 -17.75 9.65 -8.78
C LYS A 255 -16.80 10.73 -9.29
N THR A 256 -15.95 11.26 -8.41
CA THR A 256 -14.94 12.27 -8.79
C THR A 256 -14.01 11.75 -9.88
N LEU A 257 -13.53 10.51 -9.75
CA LEU A 257 -12.66 9.88 -10.74
C LEU A 257 -13.38 9.64 -12.07
N ALA A 258 -14.63 9.19 -12.05
CA ALA A 258 -15.43 9.00 -13.25
C ALA A 258 -15.63 10.33 -14.02
N ASP A 259 -15.86 11.44 -13.33
CA ASP A 259 -16.00 12.77 -13.93
C ASP A 259 -14.69 13.25 -14.59
N LEU A 260 -13.53 12.82 -14.06
CA LEU A 260 -12.21 13.02 -14.66
C LEU A 260 -11.92 12.03 -15.80
N GLY A 261 -12.84 11.11 -16.07
CA GLY A 261 -12.75 10.06 -17.07
C GLY A 261 -11.74 8.96 -16.72
N TRP A 262 -11.40 8.79 -15.45
CA TRP A 262 -10.78 7.56 -14.95
C TRP A 262 -11.76 6.41 -15.14
N ILE A 263 -11.27 5.27 -15.62
CA ILE A 263 -12.12 4.12 -15.92
C ILE A 263 -11.85 3.05 -14.88
N SER A 264 -12.89 2.58 -14.20
CA SER A 264 -12.75 1.45 -13.27
C SER A 264 -12.15 0.26 -14.00
N PRO A 265 -10.97 -0.23 -13.57
CA PRO A 265 -10.40 -1.43 -14.15
C PRO A 265 -11.39 -2.55 -13.92
N LYS A 266 -11.87 -3.18 -15.00
CA LYS A 266 -12.82 -4.32 -14.96
C LYS A 266 -12.14 -5.60 -14.44
N ILE A 267 -11.32 -5.44 -13.41
CA ILE A 267 -10.67 -6.48 -12.66
C ILE A 267 -11.74 -6.95 -11.67
N SER A 268 -12.14 -8.22 -11.76
CA SER A 268 -13.13 -8.81 -10.86
C SER A 268 -12.55 -9.09 -9.46
N ASP A 269 -11.83 -8.13 -8.88
CA ASP A 269 -11.21 -8.25 -7.56
C ASP A 269 -11.95 -7.36 -6.55
N SER A 270 -12.10 -7.85 -5.32
CA SER A 270 -12.85 -7.17 -4.26
C SER A 270 -12.03 -6.11 -3.51
N ASN A 271 -10.70 -6.19 -3.56
CA ASN A 271 -9.81 -5.42 -2.70
C ASN A 271 -8.68 -4.71 -3.48
N SER A 272 -8.59 -4.92 -4.79
CA SER A 272 -7.67 -4.22 -5.68
C SER A 272 -8.36 -3.70 -6.93
N THR A 273 -8.05 -2.47 -7.30
CA THR A 273 -8.50 -1.83 -8.56
C THR A 273 -7.35 -1.66 -9.55
N ASN A 274 -6.24 -2.39 -9.41
CA ASN A 274 -5.07 -2.20 -10.28
C ASN A 274 -4.31 -3.50 -10.62
N CYS A 275 -4.32 -4.49 -9.73
CA CYS A 275 -3.40 -5.62 -9.73
C CYS A 275 -4.13 -6.93 -10.07
N LEU A 276 -3.65 -7.60 -11.11
CA LEU A 276 -4.15 -8.89 -11.58
C LEU A 276 -3.67 -10.08 -10.71
N LEU A 277 -2.67 -9.86 -9.85
CA LEU A 277 -2.13 -10.88 -8.94
C LEU A 277 -2.90 -10.98 -7.61
N ASN A 278 -3.72 -9.99 -7.28
CA ASN A 278 -4.28 -9.85 -5.93
C ASN A 278 -5.16 -11.03 -5.53
N SER A 279 -6.08 -11.46 -6.39
CA SER A 279 -6.95 -12.61 -6.11
C SER A 279 -6.16 -13.89 -5.81
N PHE A 280 -5.09 -14.18 -6.57
CA PHE A 280 -4.21 -15.32 -6.30
C PHE A 280 -3.47 -15.17 -4.97
N ALA A 281 -2.96 -13.97 -4.68
CA ALA A 281 -2.27 -13.68 -3.45
C ALA A 281 -3.19 -13.82 -2.21
N CYS A 282 -4.46 -13.42 -2.32
CA CYS A 282 -5.48 -13.64 -1.30
C CYS A 282 -5.75 -15.12 -1.10
N HIS A 283 -5.99 -15.88 -2.17
CA HIS A 283 -6.24 -17.33 -2.10
C HIS A 283 -5.08 -18.07 -1.44
N ASN A 284 -3.86 -17.83 -1.90
CA ASN A 284 -2.64 -18.41 -1.33
C ASN A 284 -2.51 -18.08 0.17
N HIS A 285 -2.80 -16.84 0.56
CA HIS A 285 -2.70 -16.41 1.95
C HIS A 285 -3.76 -17.05 2.85
N ILE A 286 -5.01 -17.07 2.42
CA ILE A 286 -6.13 -17.70 3.16
C ILE A 286 -5.86 -19.19 3.34
N LYS A 287 -5.41 -19.88 2.29
CA LYS A 287 -5.08 -21.31 2.37
C LYS A 287 -3.96 -21.60 3.38
N LYS A 288 -2.90 -20.78 3.40
CA LYS A 288 -1.74 -20.99 4.28
C LYS A 288 -2.02 -20.61 5.73
N TYR A 289 -2.79 -19.56 5.97
CA TYR A 289 -2.87 -18.95 7.30
C TYR A 289 -4.27 -18.90 7.90
N GLN A 290 -5.30 -19.28 7.14
CA GLN A 290 -6.72 -19.25 7.55
C GLN A 290 -7.19 -17.85 7.96
N ILE A 291 -6.63 -16.82 7.32
CA ILE A 291 -6.95 -15.40 7.56
C ILE A 291 -7.05 -14.72 6.20
N HIS A 292 -8.02 -13.82 6.04
CA HIS A 292 -8.08 -12.96 4.86
C HIS A 292 -7.06 -11.80 5.00
N PRO A 293 -6.18 -11.54 4.01
CA PRO A 293 -5.08 -10.57 4.18
C PRO A 293 -5.54 -9.11 4.35
N TYR A 294 -6.78 -8.80 3.97
CA TYR A 294 -7.40 -7.48 4.16
C TYR A 294 -8.20 -7.36 5.46
N ALA A 295 -8.33 -8.41 6.27
CA ALA A 295 -9.20 -8.40 7.46
C ALA A 295 -8.85 -7.26 8.42
N PHE A 296 -7.56 -6.99 8.64
CA PHE A 296 -7.12 -5.93 9.54
C PHE A 296 -7.25 -4.52 8.94
N ASP A 297 -7.06 -4.38 7.62
CA ASP A 297 -7.24 -3.12 6.90
C ASP A 297 -8.71 -2.69 6.97
N ILE A 298 -9.61 -3.58 6.53
CA ILE A 298 -11.05 -3.34 6.56
C ILE A 298 -11.54 -3.16 7.99
N ALA A 299 -11.06 -3.96 8.96
CA ALA A 299 -11.41 -3.72 10.36
C ALA A 299 -10.91 -2.37 10.88
N GLY A 300 -9.83 -1.81 10.31
CA GLY A 300 -9.37 -0.45 10.58
C GLY A 300 -10.36 0.59 10.06
N LEU A 301 -10.79 0.48 8.80
CA LEU A 301 -11.79 1.36 8.17
C LEU A 301 -13.13 1.33 8.91
N VAL A 302 -13.58 0.14 9.31
CA VAL A 302 -14.82 0.01 10.09
C VAL A 302 -14.67 0.64 11.47
N ARG A 303 -13.51 0.48 12.10
CA ARG A 303 -13.24 1.04 13.42
C ARG A 303 -13.13 2.57 13.41
N SER A 304 -12.64 3.16 12.33
CA SER A 304 -12.58 4.62 12.14
C SER A 304 -13.92 5.23 11.71
N GLY A 305 -14.87 4.41 11.26
CA GLY A 305 -16.17 4.87 10.76
C GLY A 305 -16.18 5.22 9.27
N ASP A 306 -15.09 4.93 8.55
CA ASP A 306 -14.97 5.16 7.09
C ASP A 306 -15.70 4.07 6.28
N MET A 307 -16.16 3.00 6.95
CA MET A 307 -16.89 1.87 6.36
C MET A 307 -17.84 1.25 7.39
N THR A 308 -19.00 0.76 6.97
CA THR A 308 -19.90 0.01 7.84
C THR A 308 -19.42 -1.43 8.06
N GLN A 309 -19.87 -2.07 9.15
CA GLN A 309 -19.57 -3.49 9.38
C GLN A 309 -20.12 -4.39 8.27
N GLU A 310 -21.29 -4.06 7.73
CA GLU A 310 -21.93 -4.82 6.65
C GLU A 310 -21.08 -4.78 5.37
N GLU A 311 -20.70 -3.58 4.91
CA GLU A 311 -19.82 -3.41 3.74
C GLU A 311 -18.48 -4.11 3.95
N GLY A 312 -17.90 -4.03 5.16
CA GLY A 312 -16.63 -4.67 5.47
C GLY A 312 -16.70 -6.20 5.40
N LEU A 313 -17.79 -6.79 5.91
CA LEU A 313 -18.03 -8.23 5.82
C LEU A 313 -18.34 -8.66 4.38
N GLU A 314 -19.10 -7.87 3.63
CA GLU A 314 -19.37 -8.14 2.21
C GLU A 314 -18.06 -8.18 1.42
N LYS A 315 -17.17 -7.20 1.60
CA LYS A 315 -15.85 -7.17 0.93
C LYS A 315 -14.97 -8.37 1.26
N LEU A 316 -14.96 -8.80 2.53
CA LEU A 316 -14.18 -9.98 2.96
C LEU A 316 -14.74 -11.30 2.44
N ASN A 317 -16.08 -11.42 2.34
CA ASN A 317 -16.75 -12.65 1.93
C ASN A 317 -16.96 -12.74 0.41
N LYS A 318 -16.67 -11.67 -0.34
CA LYS A 318 -16.76 -11.67 -1.79
C LYS A 318 -15.80 -12.70 -2.39
N GLU A 319 -16.33 -13.53 -3.27
CA GLU A 319 -15.59 -14.61 -3.93
C GLU A 319 -14.39 -14.06 -4.72
N LEU A 320 -13.24 -14.71 -4.56
CA LEU A 320 -12.02 -14.36 -5.30
C LEU A 320 -12.17 -14.76 -6.77
N SER A 321 -11.70 -13.93 -7.68
CA SER A 321 -11.86 -14.18 -9.12
C SER A 321 -11.00 -15.35 -9.61
N LYS A 322 -11.66 -16.48 -9.89
CA LYS A 322 -11.03 -17.66 -10.47
C LYS A 322 -10.27 -17.36 -11.77
N PRO A 323 -10.79 -16.58 -12.74
CA PRO A 323 -10.03 -16.22 -13.94
C PRO A 323 -8.71 -15.48 -13.63
N LEU A 324 -8.72 -14.55 -12.66
CA LEU A 324 -7.49 -13.84 -12.26
C LEU A 324 -6.49 -14.80 -11.60
N MET A 325 -7.00 -15.69 -10.75
CA MET A 325 -6.16 -16.71 -10.11
C MET A 325 -5.50 -17.64 -11.11
N GLU A 326 -6.24 -18.13 -12.11
CA GLU A 326 -5.69 -19.02 -13.15
C GLU A 326 -4.62 -18.32 -14.01
N VAL A 327 -4.86 -17.07 -14.41
CA VAL A 327 -3.88 -16.27 -15.16
C VAL A 327 -2.62 -16.05 -14.33
N ALA A 328 -2.77 -15.67 -13.06
CA ALA A 328 -1.65 -15.44 -12.16
C ALA A 328 -0.88 -16.74 -11.88
N ALA A 329 -1.56 -17.83 -11.57
CA ALA A 329 -0.96 -19.14 -11.32
C ALA A 329 -0.16 -19.64 -12.54
N LYS A 330 -0.74 -19.52 -13.75
CA LYS A 330 -0.05 -19.85 -15.00
C LYS A 330 1.21 -19.02 -15.20
N LYS A 331 1.13 -17.68 -15.02
CA LYS A 331 2.29 -16.78 -15.17
C LYS A 331 3.36 -17.05 -14.10
N LEU A 332 2.94 -17.43 -12.90
CA LEU A 332 3.82 -17.85 -11.82
C LEU A 332 4.30 -19.29 -11.95
N ASN A 333 3.89 -20.09 -12.94
CA ASN A 333 4.17 -21.54 -12.99
C ASN A 333 3.83 -22.26 -11.67
N MET A 334 2.66 -21.96 -11.11
CA MET A 334 2.12 -22.59 -9.91
C MET A 334 0.79 -23.28 -10.23
N GLU A 335 0.46 -24.32 -9.48
CA GLU A 335 -0.86 -24.93 -9.55
C GLU A 335 -1.86 -24.14 -8.69
N LEU A 336 -3.08 -23.99 -9.20
CA LEU A 336 -4.20 -23.44 -8.45
C LEU A 336 -4.91 -24.59 -7.74
N GLU A 337 -4.44 -24.91 -6.54
CA GLU A 337 -5.03 -25.95 -5.69
C GLU A 337 -6.28 -25.50 -4.93
#